data_AF-A0A7S4AC76-F1
#
_entry.id   AF-A0A7S4AC76-F1
#
_cell.length_a   1.000
_cell.length_b   1.000
_cell.length_c   1.000
_cell.angle_alpha   90.00
_cell.angle_beta   90.00
_cell.angle_gamma   90.00
#
_symmetry.space_group_name_H-M   'P 1'
#
loop_
_entity.id
_entity.type
_entity.pdbx_description
1 polymer ?
#
loop_
_entity_poly.entity_id
_entity_poly.type
_entity_poly.pdbx_seq_one_letter_code
_entity_poly.pdbx_strand_id
1 'polypeptide(L)'
;YLMTRCFIPKTEDLKLVELYEPRERSHILDTLMTTRPADLDLLPSPVVEGFLHLLQSVLSQFGHSVVSWIPQLTSITVEVCKFVRVTNDVLETKPMDSNTFTEKNKRSGGGLRRSSVRTLCFQRLSDIFGLFGSSADFTFISKPLWFALQPSLNLLPEMVIRNEGCPALLTLLQTMSADPHLIKLLCSHDQA
;
A
#
# COMPACT_ATOMS: atom_id res chain seq x y z
N TYR A 1 17.04 -2.76 -0.56
CA TYR A 1 17.13 -4.24 -0.57
C TYR A 1 16.65 -4.89 0.72
N LEU A 2 17.32 -4.69 1.88
CA LEU A 2 16.92 -5.38 3.13
C LEU A 2 15.46 -5.10 3.54
N MET A 3 14.99 -3.87 3.37
CA MET A 3 13.61 -3.46 3.65
C MET A 3 12.57 -4.17 2.76
N THR A 4 12.92 -4.52 1.53
CA THR A 4 11.99 -5.09 0.53
C THR A 4 12.12 -6.60 0.40
N ARG A 5 13.12 -7.22 1.05
CA ARG A 5 13.43 -8.66 0.92
C ARG A 5 12.25 -9.56 1.27
N CYS A 6 11.45 -9.19 2.26
CA CYS A 6 10.27 -9.96 2.67
C CYS A 6 9.15 -9.96 1.62
N PHE A 7 9.15 -9.01 0.67
CA PHE A 7 8.14 -8.90 -0.38
C PHE A 7 8.54 -9.60 -1.68
N ILE A 8 9.74 -10.19 -1.72
CA ILE A 8 10.16 -11.01 -2.86
C ILE A 8 9.40 -12.35 -2.78
N PRO A 9 8.73 -12.78 -3.86
CA PRO A 9 8.04 -14.05 -3.90
C PRO A 9 8.93 -15.22 -3.48
N LYS A 10 8.38 -16.16 -2.71
CA LYS A 10 9.13 -17.33 -2.20
C LYS A 10 9.60 -18.30 -3.29
N THR A 11 9.13 -18.11 -4.52
CA THR A 11 9.58 -18.86 -5.70
C THR A 11 10.99 -18.48 -6.13
N GLU A 12 11.50 -17.32 -5.68
CA GLU A 12 12.86 -16.86 -5.97
C GLU A 12 13.85 -17.44 -4.94
N ASP A 13 14.98 -17.95 -5.43
CA ASP A 13 16.08 -18.39 -4.57
C ASP A 13 16.94 -17.19 -4.13
N LEU A 14 16.76 -16.78 -2.87
CA LEU A 14 17.39 -15.58 -2.33
C LEU A 14 18.79 -15.84 -1.78
N LYS A 15 19.82 -15.44 -2.53
CA LYS A 15 21.22 -15.42 -2.08
C LYS A 15 21.48 -14.33 -1.01
N LEU A 16 22.67 -14.39 -0.42
CA LEU A 16 23.21 -13.30 0.40
C LEU A 16 23.43 -12.05 -0.48
N VAL A 17 23.18 -10.86 0.08
CA VAL A 17 23.19 -9.59 -0.68
C VAL A 17 24.52 -9.36 -1.41
N GLU A 18 25.61 -9.75 -0.74
CA GLU A 18 27.00 -9.61 -1.20
C GLU A 18 27.31 -10.51 -2.40
N LEU A 19 26.55 -11.59 -2.59
CA LEU A 19 26.76 -12.57 -3.65
C LEU A 19 26.00 -12.23 -4.95
N TYR A 20 25.17 -11.19 -4.95
CA TYR A 20 24.40 -10.85 -6.15
C TYR A 20 25.21 -10.06 -7.16
N GLU A 21 25.25 -10.59 -8.38
CA GLU A 21 25.72 -9.86 -9.54
C GLU A 21 24.76 -8.72 -9.92
N PRO A 22 25.24 -7.65 -10.59
CA PRO A 22 24.39 -6.52 -11.00
C PRO A 22 23.15 -6.91 -11.82
N ARG A 23 23.25 -7.97 -12.64
CA ARG A 23 22.13 -8.51 -13.43
C ARG A 23 21.07 -9.18 -12.55
N GLU A 24 21.50 -9.98 -11.58
CA GLU A 24 20.60 -10.64 -10.62
C GLU A 24 19.90 -9.61 -9.73
N ARG A 25 20.58 -8.53 -9.35
CA ARG A 25 19.96 -7.42 -8.61
C ARG A 25 18.84 -6.76 -9.39
N SER A 26 19.05 -6.52 -10.69
CA SER A 26 18.05 -5.91 -11.56
C SER A 26 16.82 -6.82 -11.69
N HIS A 27 17.04 -8.13 -11.90
CA HIS A 27 15.97 -9.13 -11.91
C HIS A 27 15.13 -9.09 -10.62
N ILE A 28 15.77 -9.07 -9.45
CA ILE A 28 15.04 -9.02 -8.18
C ILE A 28 14.23 -7.73 -8.02
N LEU A 29 14.76 -6.60 -8.46
CA LEU A 29 14.03 -5.33 -8.46
C LEU A 29 12.80 -5.39 -9.37
N ASP A 30 12.90 -6.06 -10.51
CA ASP A 30 11.78 -6.28 -11.40
C ASP A 30 10.75 -7.24 -10.78
N THR A 31 11.19 -8.30 -10.08
CA THR A 31 10.29 -9.21 -9.37
C THR A 31 9.47 -8.47 -8.30
N LEU A 32 10.07 -7.50 -7.59
CA LEU A 32 9.36 -6.67 -6.61
C LEU A 32 8.23 -5.83 -7.21
N MET A 33 8.27 -5.56 -8.53
CA MET A 33 7.17 -4.90 -9.23
C MET A 33 5.96 -5.81 -9.44
N THR A 34 6.14 -7.12 -9.24
CA THR A 34 5.15 -8.17 -9.52
C THR A 34 4.61 -8.88 -8.28
N THR A 35 4.90 -8.36 -7.09
CA THR A 35 4.38 -8.89 -5.81
C THR A 35 2.87 -9.06 -5.89
N ARG A 36 2.37 -10.22 -5.46
CA ARG A 36 0.94 -10.58 -5.54
C ARG A 36 0.29 -10.59 -4.15
N PRO A 37 -1.05 -10.53 -4.07
CA PRO A 37 -1.76 -10.66 -2.80
C PRO A 37 -1.42 -11.97 -2.06
N ALA A 38 -1.17 -13.06 -2.79
CA ALA A 38 -0.80 -14.35 -2.22
C ALA A 38 0.57 -14.31 -1.50
N ASP A 39 1.50 -13.49 -1.96
CA ASP A 39 2.80 -13.32 -1.30
C ASP A 39 2.65 -12.54 0.01
N LEU A 40 1.72 -11.58 0.03
CA LEU A 40 1.42 -10.75 1.20
C LEU A 40 0.67 -11.52 2.30
N ASP A 41 -0.16 -12.51 1.94
CA ASP A 41 -0.89 -13.34 2.90
C ASP A 41 0.06 -14.19 3.78
N LEU A 42 1.26 -14.47 3.28
CA LEU A 42 2.29 -15.20 4.00
C LEU A 42 3.10 -14.31 4.97
N LEU A 43 2.88 -13.00 4.96
CA LEU A 43 3.65 -12.05 5.76
C LEU A 43 2.94 -11.72 7.09
N PRO A 44 3.67 -11.81 8.23
CA PRO A 44 3.15 -11.33 9.51
C PRO A 44 2.83 -9.82 9.46
N SER A 45 1.77 -9.40 10.15
CA SER A 45 1.38 -7.97 10.27
C SER A 45 2.53 -7.04 10.66
N PRO A 46 3.37 -7.38 11.66
CA PRO A 46 4.47 -6.51 12.06
C PRO A 46 5.51 -6.27 10.95
N VAL A 47 5.64 -7.19 9.98
CA VAL A 47 6.55 -7.03 8.84
C VAL A 47 6.02 -5.95 7.89
N VAL A 48 4.71 -5.99 7.61
CA VAL A 48 4.06 -5.00 6.73
C VAL A 48 4.06 -3.62 7.39
N GLU A 49 3.71 -3.53 8.66
CA GLU A 49 3.74 -2.27 9.42
C GLU A 49 5.17 -1.73 9.53
N GLY A 50 6.14 -2.60 9.85
CA GLY A 50 7.56 -2.24 9.92
C GLY A 50 8.10 -1.71 8.60
N PHE A 51 7.71 -2.30 7.47
CA PHE A 51 8.03 -1.79 6.14
C PHE A 51 7.49 -0.37 5.93
N LEU A 52 6.21 -0.12 6.23
CA LEU A 52 5.61 1.19 6.04
C LEU A 52 6.25 2.26 6.94
N HIS A 53 6.60 1.92 8.18
CA HIS A 53 7.32 2.83 9.06
C HIS A 53 8.76 3.08 8.60
N LEU A 54 9.47 2.04 8.14
CA LEU A 54 10.83 2.20 7.64
C LEU A 54 10.85 3.02 6.35
N LEU A 55 9.86 2.85 5.48
CA LEU A 55 9.69 3.63 4.26
C LEU A 55 9.58 5.13 4.57
N GLN A 56 8.85 5.51 5.63
CA GLN A 56 8.83 6.91 6.10
C GLN A 56 10.23 7.44 6.39
N SER A 57 11.00 6.71 7.20
CA SER A 57 12.36 7.09 7.58
C SER A 57 13.26 7.18 6.35
N VAL A 58 13.13 6.25 5.41
CA VAL A 58 13.92 6.24 4.18
C VAL A 58 13.61 7.47 3.32
N LEU A 59 12.34 7.79 3.10
CA LEU A 59 11.92 8.95 2.32
C LEU A 59 12.39 10.26 2.98
N SER A 60 12.24 10.36 4.30
CA SER A 60 12.62 11.54 5.08
C SER A 60 14.13 11.78 5.13
N GLN A 61 14.94 10.73 5.27
CA GLN A 61 16.39 10.86 5.44
C GLN A 61 17.16 10.89 4.11
N PHE A 62 16.72 10.12 3.12
CA PHE A 62 17.47 9.98 1.87
C PHE A 62 16.91 10.83 0.72
N GLY A 63 15.63 11.24 0.80
CA GLY A 63 14.98 12.06 -0.22
C GLY A 63 15.22 11.52 -1.63
N HIS A 64 15.66 12.38 -2.55
CA HIS A 64 15.90 12.00 -3.95
C HIS A 64 16.99 10.94 -4.16
N SER A 65 17.83 10.64 -3.16
CA SER A 65 18.88 9.61 -3.28
C SER A 65 18.30 8.20 -3.49
N VAL A 66 17.02 7.98 -3.17
CA VAL A 66 16.32 6.70 -3.38
C VAL A 66 15.43 6.68 -4.61
N VAL A 67 15.52 7.67 -5.51
CA VAL A 67 14.64 7.79 -6.69
C VAL A 67 14.59 6.52 -7.54
N SER A 68 15.72 5.81 -7.69
CA SER A 68 15.82 4.57 -8.46
C SER A 68 15.05 3.39 -7.86
N TRP A 69 14.66 3.47 -6.59
CA TRP A 69 13.87 2.46 -5.88
C TRP A 69 12.38 2.82 -5.79
N ILE A 70 11.99 4.04 -6.18
CA ILE A 70 10.62 4.52 -6.03
C ILE A 70 9.60 3.67 -6.79
N PRO A 71 9.86 3.16 -8.01
CA PRO A 71 8.91 2.27 -8.68
C PRO A 71 8.55 1.05 -7.83
N GLN A 72 9.55 0.38 -7.26
CA GLN A 72 9.38 -0.84 -6.45
C GLN A 72 8.68 -0.53 -5.12
N LEU A 73 9.11 0.53 -4.44
CA LEU A 73 8.52 0.94 -3.17
C LEU A 73 7.04 1.30 -3.35
N THR A 74 6.73 2.04 -4.41
CA THR A 74 5.34 2.41 -4.73
C THR A 74 4.52 1.17 -5.09
N SER A 75 5.05 0.26 -5.90
CA SER A 75 4.36 -0.98 -6.27
C SER A 75 3.99 -1.81 -5.04
N ILE A 76 4.95 -2.03 -4.14
CA ILE A 76 4.73 -2.77 -2.89
C ILE A 76 3.67 -2.05 -2.03
N THR A 77 3.75 -0.73 -1.86
CA THR A 77 2.76 0.02 -1.06
C THR A 77 1.35 -0.06 -1.65
N VAL A 78 1.21 0.03 -2.97
CA VAL A 78 -0.08 -0.13 -3.65
C VAL A 78 -0.61 -1.55 -3.46
N GLU A 79 0.23 -2.58 -3.61
CA GLU A 79 -0.22 -3.97 -3.46
C GLU A 79 -0.65 -4.28 -2.02
N VAL A 80 0.09 -3.77 -1.02
CA VAL A 80 -0.31 -3.85 0.39
C VAL A 80 -1.67 -3.16 0.59
N CYS A 81 -1.87 -1.99 -0.01
CA CYS A 81 -3.15 -1.28 0.07
C CYS A 81 -4.30 -2.11 -0.54
N LYS A 82 -4.07 -2.78 -1.67
CA LYS A 82 -5.05 -3.68 -2.31
C LYS A 82 -5.34 -4.92 -1.46
N PHE A 83 -4.33 -5.54 -0.88
CA PHE A 83 -4.49 -6.75 -0.06
C PHE A 83 -5.34 -6.49 1.18
N VAL A 84 -5.12 -5.35 1.83
CA VAL A 84 -5.90 -4.92 3.00
C VAL A 84 -7.36 -4.64 2.64
N ARG A 85 -7.69 -4.32 1.37
CA ARG A 85 -9.06 -4.26 0.87
C ARG A 85 -9.73 -5.64 0.84
N VAL A 86 -9.13 -6.61 0.14
CA VAL A 86 -9.74 -7.93 -0.12
C VAL A 86 -10.15 -8.65 1.18
N THR A 87 -9.41 -8.42 2.26
CA THR A 87 -9.68 -9.05 3.55
C THR A 87 -10.78 -8.39 4.37
N ASN A 88 -11.28 -7.20 3.99
CA ASN A 88 -12.41 -6.54 4.67
C ASN A 88 -13.77 -6.91 4.06
N ASP A 89 -13.86 -7.09 2.74
CA ASP A 89 -15.12 -7.42 2.04
C ASP A 89 -15.70 -8.80 2.46
N VAL A 90 -14.85 -9.70 2.98
CA VAL A 90 -15.27 -11.05 3.43
C VAL A 90 -16.00 -11.00 4.79
N LEU A 91 -16.03 -9.86 5.49
CA LEU A 91 -16.61 -9.74 6.84
C LEU A 91 -17.92 -8.95 6.94
N GLU A 92 -18.43 -8.35 5.87
CA GLU A 92 -19.63 -7.49 5.91
C GLU A 92 -20.83 -8.02 5.09
N THR A 93 -21.07 -9.33 5.11
CA THR A 93 -22.40 -9.88 4.82
C THR A 93 -22.88 -10.73 5.99
N LYS A 94 -23.41 -10.08 7.03
CA LYS A 94 -24.37 -10.73 7.91
C LYS A 94 -25.53 -9.78 8.17
N PRO A 95 -26.77 -10.15 7.77
CA PRO A 95 -27.93 -9.31 7.99
C PRO A 95 -28.22 -9.23 9.48
N MET A 96 -28.61 -8.02 9.86
CA MET A 96 -29.08 -7.61 11.16
C MET A 96 -30.30 -8.45 11.56
N ASP A 97 -30.16 -9.29 12.58
CA ASP A 97 -31.29 -9.76 13.39
C ASP A 97 -30.87 -10.22 14.79
N SER A 98 -31.51 -9.59 15.77
CA SER A 98 -31.91 -10.07 17.10
C SER A 98 -30.87 -10.69 18.07
N ASN A 99 -30.68 -9.94 19.17
CA ASN A 99 -30.49 -10.40 20.55
C ASN A 99 -30.13 -11.88 20.77
N THR A 100 -28.86 -12.16 21.05
CA THR A 100 -28.50 -13.17 22.04
C THR A 100 -27.10 -12.91 22.60
N PHE A 101 -27.03 -12.66 23.91
CA PHE A 101 -25.82 -12.83 24.71
C PHE A 101 -25.33 -14.27 24.52
N THR A 102 -24.30 -14.47 23.70
CA THR A 102 -23.45 -15.67 23.75
C THR A 102 -22.02 -15.25 23.51
N GLU A 103 -21.20 -15.36 24.56
CA GLU A 103 -19.76 -15.48 24.45
C GLU A 103 -19.43 -16.56 23.42
N LYS A 104 -19.04 -16.15 22.22
CA LYS A 104 -18.43 -17.04 21.22
C LYS A 104 -17.06 -16.51 20.88
N ASN A 105 -16.08 -17.10 21.55
CA ASN A 105 -14.70 -17.27 21.11
C ASN A 105 -14.13 -16.14 20.27
N LYS A 106 -13.59 -15.15 21.00
CA LYS A 106 -12.44 -14.38 20.55
C LYS A 106 -11.40 -15.32 19.91
N ARG A 107 -11.38 -15.39 18.58
CA ARG A 107 -10.12 -15.56 17.85
C ARG A 107 -9.34 -14.26 17.97
N SER A 108 -8.92 -13.95 19.19
CA SER A 108 -7.94 -12.91 19.47
C SER A 108 -6.56 -13.51 19.23
N GLY A 109 -6.04 -13.32 18.03
CA GLY A 109 -4.68 -13.72 17.68
C GLY A 109 -4.38 -13.55 16.20
N GLY A 110 -3.74 -12.43 15.83
CA GLY A 110 -2.97 -12.32 14.58
C GLY A 110 -3.63 -11.64 13.37
N GLY A 111 -4.79 -11.02 13.49
CA GLY A 111 -5.32 -10.18 12.41
C GLY A 111 -4.53 -8.88 12.31
N LEU A 112 -3.97 -8.54 11.13
CA LEU A 112 -3.45 -7.20 10.83
C LEU A 112 -4.42 -6.16 11.41
N ARG A 113 -3.92 -5.11 12.06
CA ARG A 113 -4.75 -3.91 12.30
C ARG A 113 -4.97 -3.22 10.95
N ARG A 114 -5.88 -3.79 10.15
CA ARG A 114 -6.08 -3.49 8.73
C ARG A 114 -6.39 -2.02 8.48
N SER A 115 -7.16 -1.39 9.37
CA SER A 115 -7.44 0.05 9.29
C SER A 115 -6.19 0.91 9.46
N SER A 116 -5.28 0.58 10.39
CA SER A 116 -4.03 1.34 10.56
C SER A 116 -3.06 1.11 9.40
N VAL A 117 -2.96 -0.11 8.88
CA VAL A 117 -2.11 -0.39 7.71
C VAL A 117 -2.60 0.37 6.48
N ARG A 118 -3.91 0.44 6.24
CA ARG A 118 -4.48 1.23 5.14
C ARG A 118 -4.16 2.73 5.29
N THR A 119 -4.33 3.29 6.48
CA THR A 119 -3.95 4.68 6.77
C THR A 119 -2.47 4.92 6.52
N LEU A 120 -1.61 4.01 6.96
CA LEU A 120 -0.16 4.08 6.70
C LEU A 120 0.14 4.03 5.20
N CYS A 121 -0.52 3.16 4.43
CA CYS A 121 -0.36 3.14 2.97
C CYS A 121 -0.71 4.48 2.33
N PHE A 122 -1.83 5.09 2.70
CA PHE A 122 -2.22 6.41 2.16
C PHE A 122 -1.18 7.49 2.50
N GLN A 123 -0.69 7.51 3.74
CA GLN A 123 0.37 8.41 4.15
C GLN A 123 1.67 8.18 3.37
N ARG A 124 2.09 6.92 3.20
CA ARG A 124 3.32 6.59 2.45
C ARG A 124 3.20 6.95 0.97
N LEU A 125 2.06 6.68 0.34
CA LEU A 125 1.80 7.08 -1.05
C LEU A 125 1.82 8.60 -1.17
N SER A 126 1.23 9.32 -0.22
CA SER A 126 1.26 10.78 -0.19
C SER A 126 2.69 11.30 -0.09
N ASP A 127 3.53 10.72 0.77
CA ASP A 127 4.92 11.14 0.92
C ASP A 127 5.74 10.83 -0.34
N ILE A 128 5.55 9.66 -0.97
CA ILE A 128 6.19 9.32 -2.24
C ILE A 128 5.79 10.32 -3.33
N PHE A 129 4.50 10.56 -3.50
CA PHE A 129 4.00 11.46 -4.53
C PHE A 129 4.42 12.91 -4.28
N GLY A 130 4.40 13.37 -3.04
CA GLY A 130 4.82 14.73 -2.68
C GLY A 130 6.31 14.97 -2.92
N LEU A 131 7.16 13.96 -2.71
CA LEU A 131 8.60 14.07 -2.92
C LEU A 131 9.01 13.84 -4.38
N PHE A 132 8.33 12.93 -5.09
CA PHE A 132 8.81 12.43 -6.37
C PHE A 132 7.89 12.71 -7.55
N GLY A 133 6.73 13.34 -7.36
CA GLY A 133 5.72 13.61 -8.39
C GLY A 133 6.27 14.27 -9.66
N SER A 134 7.22 15.18 -9.51
CA SER A 134 7.88 15.90 -10.61
C SER A 134 9.08 15.16 -11.22
N SER A 135 9.56 14.10 -10.58
CA SER A 135 10.83 13.42 -10.92
C SER A 135 10.67 11.96 -11.34
N ALA A 136 9.51 11.35 -11.11
CA ALA A 136 9.21 9.97 -11.44
C ALA A 136 7.87 9.86 -12.17
N ASP A 137 7.77 8.92 -13.11
CA ASP A 137 6.53 8.57 -13.77
C ASP A 137 5.80 7.47 -12.97
N PHE A 138 4.56 7.76 -12.59
CA PHE A 138 3.71 6.85 -11.83
C PHE A 138 2.56 6.26 -12.66
N THR A 139 2.48 6.54 -13.96
CA THR A 139 1.34 6.10 -14.79
C THR A 139 1.17 4.58 -14.79
N PHE A 140 2.26 3.83 -14.63
CA PHE A 140 2.26 2.36 -14.53
C PHE A 140 1.44 1.80 -13.35
N ILE A 141 1.27 2.56 -12.25
CA ILE A 141 0.44 2.14 -11.11
C ILE A 141 -0.98 2.71 -11.12
N SER A 142 -1.36 3.53 -12.11
CA SER A 142 -2.67 4.21 -12.13
C SER A 142 -3.84 3.28 -11.83
N LYS A 143 -4.02 2.23 -12.64
CA LYS A 143 -5.10 1.24 -12.49
C LYS A 143 -5.07 0.50 -11.14
N PRO A 144 -3.94 -0.11 -10.70
CA PRO A 144 -3.91 -0.78 -9.40
C PRO A 144 -4.09 0.18 -8.22
N LEU A 145 -3.63 1.43 -8.32
CA LEU A 145 -3.84 2.47 -7.32
C LEU A 145 -5.34 2.77 -7.17
N TRP A 146 -6.05 3.07 -8.25
CA TRP A 146 -7.50 3.36 -8.19
C TRP A 146 -8.29 2.19 -7.64
N PHE A 147 -7.94 0.97 -8.05
CA PHE A 147 -8.54 -0.24 -7.48
C PHE A 147 -8.31 -0.33 -5.96
N ALA A 148 -7.15 0.11 -5.45
CA ALA A 148 -6.87 0.13 -4.01
C ALA A 148 -7.66 1.22 -3.27
N LEU A 149 -7.82 2.40 -3.88
CA LEU A 149 -8.45 3.57 -3.26
C LEU A 149 -9.99 3.53 -3.30
N GLN A 150 -10.59 2.92 -4.32
CA GLN A 150 -12.03 2.95 -4.61
C GLN A 150 -12.93 2.74 -3.38
N PRO A 151 -12.72 1.72 -2.53
CA PRO A 151 -13.62 1.50 -1.40
C PRO A 151 -13.60 2.66 -0.39
N SER A 152 -12.43 3.24 -0.16
CA SER A 152 -12.30 4.38 0.76
C SER A 152 -12.84 5.68 0.14
N LEU A 153 -12.83 5.81 -1.19
CA LEU A 153 -13.49 6.91 -1.89
C LEU A 153 -15.02 6.80 -1.84
N ASN A 154 -15.55 5.60 -2.02
CA ASN A 154 -17.00 5.35 -1.92
C ASN A 154 -17.56 5.67 -0.53
N LEU A 155 -16.77 5.41 0.53
CA LEU A 155 -17.14 5.71 1.91
C LEU A 155 -16.88 7.16 2.33
N LEU A 156 -16.16 7.94 1.52
CA LEU A 156 -15.72 9.29 1.87
C LEU A 156 -16.89 10.24 2.21
N PRO A 157 -18.01 10.25 1.46
CA PRO A 157 -19.16 11.09 1.82
C PRO A 157 -19.74 10.73 3.20
N GLU A 158 -19.85 9.43 3.52
CA GLU A 158 -20.37 8.98 4.82
C GLU A 158 -19.42 9.33 5.97
N MET A 159 -18.12 9.20 5.76
CA MET A 159 -17.10 9.55 6.76
C MET A 159 -17.12 11.05 7.10
N VAL A 160 -17.32 11.91 6.09
CA VAL A 160 -17.46 13.37 6.28
C VAL A 160 -18.71 13.69 7.11
N ILE A 161 -19.85 13.04 6.81
CA ILE A 161 -21.10 13.23 7.55
C ILE A 161 -20.96 12.81 9.03
N ARG A 162 -20.20 11.74 9.29
CA ARG A 162 -19.98 11.21 10.65
C ARG A 162 -18.87 11.93 11.42
N ASN A 163 -18.19 12.90 10.82
CA ASN A 163 -16.98 13.54 11.36
C ASN A 163 -15.87 12.52 11.74
N GLU A 164 -15.88 11.36 11.08
CA GLU A 164 -14.85 10.35 11.23
C GLU A 164 -13.72 10.73 10.28
N GLY A 165 -12.73 11.45 10.81
CA GLY A 165 -11.63 11.97 10.02
C GLY A 165 -10.99 10.90 9.15
N CYS A 166 -11.01 11.09 7.83
CA CYS A 166 -10.16 10.37 6.89
C CYS A 166 -9.00 11.27 6.40
N PRO A 167 -8.16 11.81 7.31
CA PRO A 167 -7.16 12.80 6.91
C PRO A 167 -6.17 12.21 5.90
N ALA A 168 -5.75 10.95 6.07
CA ALA A 168 -4.71 10.37 5.22
C ALA A 168 -5.13 10.22 3.74
N LEU A 169 -6.38 9.81 3.46
CA LEU A 169 -6.87 9.72 2.09
C LEU A 169 -7.02 11.11 1.47
N LEU A 170 -7.58 12.07 2.22
CA LEU A 170 -7.72 13.45 1.75
C LEU A 170 -6.35 14.10 1.49
N THR A 171 -5.36 13.86 2.36
CA THR A 171 -3.98 14.32 2.16
C THR A 171 -3.36 13.68 0.92
N LEU A 172 -3.61 12.40 0.66
CA LEU A 172 -3.16 11.74 -0.57
C LEU A 172 -3.78 12.38 -1.82
N LEU A 173 -5.10 12.56 -1.85
CA LEU A 173 -5.81 13.18 -2.98
C LEU A 173 -5.36 14.62 -3.19
N GLN A 174 -5.20 15.39 -2.11
CA GLN A 174 -4.67 16.75 -2.14
C GLN A 174 -3.28 16.76 -2.76
N THR A 175 -2.39 15.88 -2.33
CA THR A 175 -1.03 15.76 -2.88
C THR A 175 -1.05 15.44 -4.37
N MET A 176 -1.88 14.49 -4.80
CA MET A 176 -2.04 14.17 -6.23
C MET A 176 -2.58 15.34 -7.05
N SER A 177 -3.48 16.14 -6.47
CA SER A 177 -4.06 17.31 -7.13
C SER A 177 -3.13 18.53 -7.17
N ALA A 178 -2.11 18.56 -6.31
CA ALA A 178 -1.20 19.70 -6.18
C ALA A 178 -0.06 19.70 -7.22
N ASP A 179 0.28 18.54 -7.82
CA ASP A 179 1.34 18.43 -8.84
C ASP A 179 0.73 18.13 -10.22
N PRO A 180 0.97 18.98 -11.25
CA PRO A 180 0.50 18.75 -12.61
C PRO A 180 0.88 17.40 -13.22
N HIS A 181 2.03 16.80 -12.83
CA HIS A 181 2.46 15.49 -13.31
C HIS A 181 1.59 14.36 -12.73
N LEU A 182 1.12 14.53 -11.50
CA LEU A 182 0.25 13.58 -10.81
C LEU A 182 -1.23 13.74 -11.19
N ILE A 183 -1.65 14.90 -11.71
CA ILE A 183 -3.00 15.08 -12.27
C ILE A 183 -3.29 14.05 -13.37
N LYS A 184 -2.28 13.63 -14.14
CA LYS A 184 -2.45 12.56 -15.13
C LYS A 184 -2.94 11.24 -14.51
N LEU A 185 -2.53 10.94 -13.28
CA LEU A 185 -3.03 9.79 -12.53
C LEU A 185 -4.50 9.99 -12.14
N LEU A 186 -4.90 11.20 -11.76
CA LEU A 186 -6.30 11.54 -11.48
C LEU A 186 -7.17 11.36 -12.72
N CYS A 187 -6.76 11.90 -13.87
CA CYS A 187 -7.51 11.80 -15.11
C CYS A 187 -7.60 10.36 -15.65
N SER A 188 -6.62 9.51 -15.35
CA SER A 188 -6.66 8.10 -15.77
C SER A 188 -7.78 7.29 -15.10
N HIS A 189 -8.38 7.79 -14.02
CA HIS A 189 -9.55 7.17 -13.39
C HIS A 189 -10.79 7.25 -14.28
N ASP A 190 -11.02 8.40 -14.94
CA ASP A 190 -12.22 8.66 -15.74
C ASP A 190 -12.29 7.80 -17.02
N GLN A 191 -11.18 7.15 -17.40
CA GLN A 191 -11.07 6.31 -18.60
C GLN A 191 -11.10 4.80 -18.30
N ALA A 192 -11.21 4.39 -17.03
CA ALA A 192 -11.15 3.00 -16.59
C ALA A 192 -12.49 2.49 -16.05
#